data_AF-A0A1B0C8F2-F1
#
_entry.id   AF-A0A1B0C8F2-F1
#
_cell.length_a   1.000
_cell.length_b   1.000
_cell.length_c   1.000
_cell.angle_alpha   90.00
_cell.angle_beta   90.00
_cell.angle_gamma   90.00
#
_symmetry.space_group_name_H-M   'P 1'
#
loop_
_entity.id
_entity.type
_entity.pdbx_description
1 polymer ?
#
loop_
_entity_poly.entity_id
_entity_poly.type
_entity_poly.pdbx_seq_one_letter_code
_entity_poly.pdbx_strand_id
1 'polypeptide(L)'
;MNENSTIWEAENSPEGEFTRFSRTLLTLGAVFTIIILVVGVFGNLLTIISLIRCPKVRNIAASFIISLCLADFIFCIFVLPFNAIRFIHGSWRLGELLCKLVPFVQYGSIGVSLLCIAMITVNRYVMIVHHSAYARVYQRHWIVAMILFCWIFSYGMQVPTLLGVWGAFGYDSNLGTCSILKDQYGRSSKTPLFVIAFVIPCLLIVLCYTRIFWVVHQSEMRMKQHASVANAVQNNLRPTTGGRLSVDGNASGQVSDSGTPQQRVIPSTAPQPVRIKNQRDIKARRNEWKITKMVLAIFISFIACYLPITVIKIADKDAAHPEAHVFGYVMLYLSACINPIIYVIMNKQYRQAYKTVLLCRSTAMLTPKTPRTSGGNSEMEGRRIQLQSQSYPGIGSLHGRVTAGIPLTAAASTALQWNYSK
;
A
#
# COMPACT_ATOMS: atom_id res chain seq x y z
N MET A 1 76.01 1.89 -5.74
CA MET A 1 76.41 2.93 -6.70
C MET A 1 76.06 2.39 -8.08
N ASN A 2 75.01 2.79 -8.79
CA ASN A 2 74.23 4.05 -8.78
C ASN A 2 72.74 3.68 -9.02
N GLU A 3 71.76 4.21 -8.28
CA GLU A 3 71.17 5.56 -8.44
C GLU A 3 70.74 5.87 -9.88
N ASN A 4 69.48 5.56 -10.18
CA ASN A 4 68.56 6.51 -10.83
C ASN A 4 67.12 6.08 -10.57
N SER A 5 66.64 6.51 -9.40
CA SER A 5 65.23 6.62 -9.07
C SER A 5 64.55 7.67 -9.95
N THR A 6 63.25 7.42 -10.22
CA THR A 6 62.17 8.41 -10.39
C THR A 6 62.27 9.38 -11.57
N ILE A 7 61.44 9.13 -12.60
CA ILE A 7 60.46 10.08 -13.18
C ILE A 7 59.57 9.31 -14.19
N TRP A 8 58.34 9.01 -13.77
CA TRP A 8 57.09 9.23 -14.50
C TRP A 8 56.99 9.06 -16.04
N GLU A 9 57.28 7.90 -16.60
CA GLU A 9 56.58 7.47 -17.83
C GLU A 9 55.34 6.65 -17.47
N ALA A 10 54.39 7.40 -16.92
CA ALA A 10 52.99 7.04 -16.82
C ALA A 10 52.34 7.15 -18.20
N GLU A 11 52.67 6.26 -19.14
CA GLU A 11 51.91 6.16 -20.40
C GLU A 11 52.22 4.84 -21.10
N ASN A 12 51.60 3.74 -20.66
CA ASN A 12 51.33 2.55 -21.49
C ASN A 12 50.51 1.52 -20.71
N SER A 13 49.33 1.93 -20.24
CA SER A 13 48.23 0.99 -20.04
C SER A 13 47.36 1.05 -21.30
N PRO A 14 47.05 -0.07 -21.96
CA PRO A 14 46.27 -0.05 -23.18
C PRO A 14 44.86 0.46 -22.86
N GLU A 15 44.60 1.71 -23.23
CA GLU A 15 43.24 2.25 -23.39
C GLU A 15 42.58 1.49 -24.55
N GLY A 16 42.08 0.30 -24.29
CA GLY A 16 41.54 -0.55 -25.34
C GLY A 16 40.84 -1.82 -24.88
N GLU A 17 40.50 -1.95 -23.60
CA GLU A 17 39.52 -2.96 -23.21
C GLU A 17 38.15 -2.46 -23.67
N PHE A 18 37.68 -2.99 -24.81
CA PHE A 18 36.39 -2.73 -25.42
C PHE A 18 35.30 -2.79 -24.34
N THR A 19 34.91 -1.64 -23.77
CA THR A 19 33.71 -1.58 -22.94
C THR A 19 32.57 -1.94 -23.87
N ARG A 20 31.97 -3.14 -23.72
CA ARG A 20 30.83 -3.61 -24.53
C ARG A 20 29.68 -2.58 -24.58
N PHE A 21 29.63 -1.70 -23.59
CA PHE A 21 28.69 -0.58 -23.51
C PHE A 21 29.26 0.70 -24.15
N SER A 22 28.51 1.28 -25.10
CA SER A 22 28.82 2.60 -25.68
C SER A 22 28.78 3.71 -24.61
N ARG A 23 29.71 4.67 -24.69
CA ARG A 23 29.73 5.82 -23.76
C ARG A 23 28.41 6.59 -23.75
N THR A 24 27.77 6.77 -24.91
CA THR A 24 26.47 7.47 -25.00
C THR A 24 25.40 6.74 -24.19
N LEU A 25 25.34 5.42 -24.29
CA LEU A 25 24.38 4.59 -23.56
C LEU A 25 24.60 4.69 -22.04
N LEU A 26 25.85 4.63 -21.60
CA LEU A 26 26.23 4.77 -20.20
C LEU A 26 25.90 6.17 -19.66
N THR A 27 26.17 7.23 -20.42
CA THR A 27 25.80 8.62 -20.08
C THR A 27 24.30 8.76 -19.93
N LEU A 28 23.50 8.21 -20.85
CA LEU A 28 22.04 8.21 -20.73
C LEU A 28 21.59 7.45 -19.46
N GLY A 29 22.17 6.28 -19.20
CA GLY A 29 21.92 5.51 -17.98
C GLY A 29 22.21 6.29 -16.70
N ALA A 30 23.33 7.03 -16.66
CA ALA A 30 23.69 7.90 -15.54
C ALA A 30 22.67 9.04 -15.36
N VAL A 31 22.32 9.75 -16.44
CA VAL A 31 21.36 10.87 -16.40
C VAL A 31 20.00 10.40 -15.88
N PHE A 32 19.45 9.32 -16.43
CA PHE A 32 18.18 8.78 -15.94
C PHE A 32 18.26 8.33 -14.48
N THR A 33 19.36 7.68 -14.08
CA THR A 33 19.55 7.25 -12.69
C THR A 33 19.60 8.43 -11.72
N ILE A 34 20.25 9.54 -12.10
CA ILE A 34 20.30 10.78 -11.30
C ILE A 34 18.92 11.43 -11.20
N ILE A 35 18.16 11.49 -12.29
CA ILE A 35 16.78 12.01 -12.27
C ILE A 35 15.90 11.16 -11.32
N ILE A 36 15.98 9.84 -11.46
CA ILE A 36 15.25 8.88 -10.60
C ILE A 36 15.64 9.06 -9.13
N LEU A 37 16.93 9.24 -8.84
CA LEU A 37 17.45 9.52 -7.50
C LEU A 37 16.78 10.75 -6.90
N VAL A 38 16.81 11.89 -7.60
CA VAL A 38 16.23 13.15 -7.12
C VAL A 38 14.73 12.98 -6.86
N VAL A 39 13.98 12.51 -7.86
CA VAL A 39 12.52 12.33 -7.73
C VAL A 39 12.17 11.34 -6.62
N GLY A 40 12.93 10.25 -6.50
CA GLY A 40 12.72 9.21 -5.50
C GLY A 40 12.98 9.69 -4.08
N VAL A 41 14.10 10.39 -3.83
CA VAL A 41 14.42 10.97 -2.51
C VAL A 41 13.32 11.93 -2.07
N PHE A 42 12.99 12.93 -2.90
CA PHE A 42 12.01 13.95 -2.54
C PHE A 42 10.58 13.38 -2.44
N GLY A 43 10.18 12.54 -3.40
CA GLY A 43 8.84 11.98 -3.49
C GLY A 43 8.52 11.02 -2.34
N ASN A 44 9.44 10.12 -2.01
CA ASN A 44 9.23 9.19 -0.90
C ASN A 44 9.27 9.90 0.45
N LEU A 45 10.21 10.84 0.66
CA LEU A 45 10.27 11.62 1.90
C LEU A 45 8.99 12.46 2.11
N LEU A 46 8.50 13.14 1.06
CA LEU A 46 7.24 13.89 1.12
C LEU A 46 6.06 12.98 1.47
N THR A 47 6.01 11.77 0.89
CA THR A 47 4.96 10.79 1.17
C THR A 47 5.00 10.35 2.63
N ILE A 48 6.17 9.98 3.15
CA ILE A 48 6.37 9.59 4.55
C ILE A 48 5.90 10.71 5.49
N ILE A 49 6.41 11.93 5.31
CA ILE A 49 6.06 13.08 6.16
C ILE A 49 4.56 13.35 6.12
N SER A 50 3.96 13.31 4.93
CA SER A 50 2.55 13.64 4.75
C SER A 50 1.60 12.64 5.39
N LEU A 51 1.89 11.34 5.29
CA LEU A 51 1.06 10.29 5.90
C LEU A 51 1.22 10.25 7.42
N ILE A 52 2.40 10.61 7.96
CA ILE A 52 2.62 10.73 9.41
C ILE A 52 1.90 11.96 9.97
N ARG A 53 2.03 13.12 9.30
CA ARG A 53 1.52 14.41 9.78
C ARG A 53 0.03 14.60 9.58
N CYS A 54 -0.65 13.84 8.71
CA CYS A 54 -2.07 14.03 8.41
C CYS A 54 -2.94 12.90 9.00
N PRO A 55 -3.63 13.13 10.15
CA PRO A 55 -4.47 12.11 10.77
C PRO A 55 -5.60 11.59 9.88
N LYS A 56 -6.11 12.43 8.97
CA LYS A 56 -7.23 12.07 8.05
C LYS A 56 -6.92 10.91 7.12
N VAL A 57 -5.65 10.69 6.80
CA VAL A 57 -5.20 9.65 5.85
C VAL A 57 -4.55 8.47 6.54
N ARG A 58 -4.41 8.52 7.87
CA ARG A 58 -3.74 7.51 8.67
C ARG A 58 -4.69 6.34 8.90
N ASN A 59 -4.45 5.26 8.17
CA ASN A 59 -5.14 3.98 8.31
C ASN A 59 -4.12 2.83 8.25
N ILE A 60 -4.59 1.59 8.43
CA ILE A 60 -3.74 0.40 8.47
C ILE A 60 -2.92 0.24 7.17
N ALA A 61 -3.55 0.44 6.02
CA ALA A 61 -2.83 0.40 4.73
C ALA A 61 -1.78 1.51 4.61
N ALA A 62 -2.04 2.70 5.17
CA ALA A 62 -1.07 3.80 5.16
C ALA A 62 0.21 3.46 5.94
N SER A 63 0.14 2.62 6.98
CA SER A 63 1.34 2.14 7.68
C SER A 63 2.25 1.31 6.78
N PHE A 64 1.68 0.41 5.97
CA PHE A 64 2.44 -0.36 4.98
C PHE A 64 2.95 0.51 3.83
N ILE A 65 2.18 1.53 3.40
CA ILE A 65 2.63 2.50 2.39
C ILE A 65 3.81 3.34 2.91
N ILE A 66 3.81 3.74 4.19
CA ILE A 66 4.96 4.42 4.80
C ILE A 66 6.17 3.49 4.80
N SER A 67 6.02 2.22 5.16
CA SER A 67 7.11 1.23 5.11
C SER A 67 7.64 1.02 3.70
N LEU A 68 6.75 0.97 2.70
CA LEU A 68 7.11 0.89 1.28
C LEU A 68 7.95 2.11 0.86
N CYS A 69 7.50 3.33 1.18
CA CYS A 69 8.28 4.54 0.88
C CYS A 69 9.61 4.59 1.64
N LEU A 70 9.71 4.01 2.84
CA LEU A 70 10.97 3.92 3.57
C LEU A 70 11.96 2.99 2.85
N ALA A 71 11.51 1.84 2.36
CA ALA A 71 12.34 0.92 1.59
C ALA A 71 12.85 1.56 0.28
N ASP A 72 11.97 2.25 -0.44
CA ASP A 72 12.31 2.98 -1.67
C ASP A 72 13.24 4.17 -1.38
N PHE A 73 13.05 4.89 -0.26
CA PHE A 73 13.95 5.97 0.16
C PHE A 73 15.36 5.43 0.47
N ILE A 74 15.47 4.31 1.20
CA ILE A 74 16.74 3.62 1.45
C ILE A 74 17.41 3.21 0.13
N PHE A 75 16.64 2.66 -0.81
CA PHE A 75 17.13 2.33 -2.15
C PHE A 75 17.69 3.57 -2.85
N CYS A 76 16.97 4.68 -2.80
CA CYS A 76 17.41 5.92 -3.42
C CYS A 76 18.73 6.43 -2.82
N ILE A 77 18.93 6.40 -1.50
CA ILE A 77 20.15 6.99 -0.91
C ILE A 77 21.35 6.04 -0.91
N PHE A 78 21.14 4.72 -0.89
CA PHE A 78 22.22 3.72 -0.76
C PHE A 78 22.49 2.90 -2.01
N VAL A 79 21.64 2.93 -3.04
CA VAL A 79 21.82 2.13 -4.26
C VAL A 79 22.03 3.01 -5.47
N LEU A 80 21.16 4.00 -5.67
CA LEU A 80 21.20 4.84 -6.87
C LEU A 80 22.48 5.69 -7.04
N PRO A 81 23.08 6.29 -5.99
CA PRO A 81 24.27 7.12 -6.17
C PRO A 81 25.46 6.30 -6.66
N PHE A 82 25.69 5.13 -6.06
CA PHE A 82 26.78 4.25 -6.47
C PHE A 82 26.55 3.67 -7.87
N ASN A 83 25.30 3.38 -8.23
CA ASN A 83 24.97 2.94 -9.59
C ASN A 83 25.09 4.07 -10.63
N ALA A 84 24.83 5.32 -10.27
CA ALA A 84 25.09 6.48 -11.13
C ALA A 84 26.61 6.64 -11.36
N ILE A 85 27.41 6.56 -10.30
CA ILE A 85 28.88 6.58 -10.40
C ILE A 85 29.40 5.45 -11.29
N ARG A 86 28.85 4.24 -11.13
CA ARG A 86 29.17 3.08 -11.98
C ARG A 86 28.86 3.36 -13.46
N PHE A 87 27.74 3.99 -13.78
CA PHE A 87 27.44 4.38 -15.16
C PHE A 87 28.41 5.43 -15.70
N ILE A 88 28.79 6.42 -14.90
CA ILE A 88 29.75 7.46 -15.29
C ILE A 88 31.12 6.86 -15.62
N HIS A 89 31.60 5.90 -14.82
CA HIS A 89 32.89 5.23 -15.05
C HIS A 89 32.82 4.02 -15.98
N GLY A 90 31.63 3.58 -16.37
CA GLY A 90 31.40 2.36 -17.17
C GLY A 90 31.70 1.03 -16.48
N SER A 91 32.20 1.05 -15.24
CA SER A 91 32.59 -0.13 -14.46
C SER A 91 32.51 0.15 -12.95
N TRP A 92 32.53 -0.91 -12.14
CA TRP A 92 32.54 -0.76 -10.68
C TRP A 92 33.95 -0.48 -10.16
N ARG A 93 34.19 0.70 -9.59
CA ARG A 93 35.49 1.12 -9.04
C ARG A 93 35.48 1.48 -7.55
N LEU A 94 34.37 1.23 -6.87
CA LEU A 94 34.11 1.69 -5.50
C LEU A 94 34.59 0.70 -4.42
N GLY A 95 35.43 -0.27 -4.80
CA GLY A 95 35.97 -1.30 -3.91
C GLY A 95 35.02 -2.48 -3.64
N GLU A 96 35.57 -3.50 -3.00
CA GLU A 96 34.89 -4.78 -2.76
C GLU A 96 33.77 -4.67 -1.71
N LEU A 97 33.99 -3.89 -0.64
CA LEU A 97 33.00 -3.71 0.43
C LEU A 97 31.67 -3.17 -0.13
N LEU A 98 31.72 -2.08 -0.90
CA LEU A 98 30.53 -1.52 -1.53
C LEU A 98 29.95 -2.48 -2.60
N CYS A 99 30.79 -3.27 -3.27
CA CYS A 99 30.33 -4.30 -4.22
C CYS A 99 29.54 -5.42 -3.54
N LYS A 100 29.69 -5.60 -2.22
CA LYS A 100 28.86 -6.51 -1.41
C LYS A 100 27.63 -5.80 -0.84
N LEU A 101 27.81 -4.61 -0.28
CA LEU A 101 26.75 -3.89 0.44
C LEU A 101 25.69 -3.29 -0.49
N VAL A 102 26.06 -2.73 -1.63
CA VAL A 102 25.10 -2.11 -2.56
C VAL A 102 24.10 -3.12 -3.11
N PRO A 103 24.50 -4.29 -3.65
CA PRO A 103 23.53 -5.30 -4.07
C PRO A 103 22.73 -5.87 -2.88
N PHE A 104 23.32 -6.03 -1.69
CA PHE A 104 22.58 -6.45 -0.49
C PHE A 104 21.45 -5.48 -0.14
N VAL A 105 21.72 -4.18 -0.15
CA VAL A 105 20.68 -3.16 0.05
C VAL A 105 19.68 -3.14 -1.11
N GLN A 106 20.15 -3.26 -2.35
CA GLN A 106 19.30 -3.28 -3.54
C GLN A 106 18.26 -4.41 -3.48
N TYR A 107 18.70 -5.65 -3.33
CA TYR A 107 17.81 -6.81 -3.28
C TYR A 107 16.94 -6.80 -2.01
N GLY A 108 17.49 -6.35 -0.87
CA GLY A 108 16.76 -6.19 0.38
C GLY A 108 15.60 -5.20 0.28
N SER A 109 15.87 -4.00 -0.21
CA SER A 109 14.84 -2.97 -0.43
C SER A 109 13.77 -3.43 -1.41
N ILE A 110 14.15 -4.07 -2.53
CA ILE A 110 13.19 -4.61 -3.50
C ILE A 110 12.27 -5.66 -2.85
N GLY A 111 12.83 -6.57 -2.06
CA GLY A 111 12.06 -7.59 -1.35
C GLY A 111 11.11 -6.98 -0.31
N VAL A 112 11.56 -5.97 0.45
CA VAL A 112 10.71 -5.25 1.40
C VAL A 112 9.57 -4.55 0.66
N SER A 113 9.85 -3.88 -0.45
CA SER A 113 8.83 -3.18 -1.25
C SER A 113 7.77 -4.16 -1.75
N LEU A 114 8.15 -5.32 -2.30
CA LEU A 114 7.20 -6.33 -2.77
C LEU A 114 6.37 -6.94 -1.64
N LEU A 115 7.00 -7.28 -0.50
CA LEU A 115 6.27 -7.80 0.67
C LEU A 115 5.31 -6.75 1.22
N CYS A 116 5.68 -5.48 1.25
CA CYS A 116 4.77 -4.39 1.63
C CYS A 116 3.57 -4.31 0.68
N ILE A 117 3.78 -4.42 -0.64
CA ILE A 117 2.68 -4.47 -1.63
C ILE A 117 1.77 -5.68 -1.37
N ALA A 118 2.35 -6.84 -1.05
CA ALA A 118 1.59 -8.02 -0.65
C ALA A 118 0.76 -7.76 0.62
N MET A 119 1.34 -7.17 1.66
CA MET A 119 0.61 -6.85 2.90
C MET A 119 -0.51 -5.83 2.68
N ILE A 120 -0.29 -4.82 1.83
CA ILE A 120 -1.35 -3.87 1.44
C ILE A 120 -2.48 -4.61 0.72
N THR A 121 -2.15 -5.53 -0.18
CA THR A 121 -3.13 -6.33 -0.93
C THR A 121 -3.92 -7.26 0.00
N VAL A 122 -3.25 -7.98 0.91
CA VAL A 122 -3.89 -8.83 1.92
C VAL A 122 -4.81 -8.00 2.82
N ASN A 123 -4.38 -6.81 3.23
CA ASN A 123 -5.23 -5.89 4.00
C ASN A 123 -6.53 -5.55 3.27
N ARG A 124 -6.46 -5.29 1.96
CA ARG A 124 -7.66 -5.03 1.15
C ARG A 124 -8.50 -6.29 0.97
N TYR A 125 -7.87 -7.44 0.76
CA TYR A 125 -8.55 -8.72 0.66
C TYR A 125 -9.36 -9.03 1.93
N VAL A 126 -8.74 -8.96 3.11
CA VAL A 126 -9.41 -9.24 4.39
C VAL A 126 -10.52 -8.23 4.66
N MET A 127 -10.29 -6.94 4.39
CA MET A 127 -11.32 -5.90 4.57
C MET A 127 -12.57 -6.13 3.71
N ILE A 128 -12.40 -6.58 2.46
CA ILE A 128 -13.49 -6.73 1.48
C ILE A 128 -14.16 -8.10 1.60
N VAL A 129 -13.38 -9.17 1.72
CA VAL A 129 -13.88 -10.56 1.66
C VAL A 129 -14.21 -11.10 3.05
N HIS A 130 -13.43 -10.73 4.08
CA HIS A 130 -13.52 -11.28 5.44
C HIS A 130 -13.67 -10.16 6.48
N HIS A 131 -14.62 -9.26 6.27
CA HIS A 131 -14.81 -8.07 7.12
C HIS A 131 -14.89 -8.38 8.62
N SER A 132 -15.51 -9.50 9.01
CA SER A 132 -15.63 -9.94 10.41
C SER A 132 -14.29 -10.34 11.06
N ALA A 133 -13.30 -10.77 10.26
CA ALA A 133 -11.96 -11.11 10.75
C ALA A 133 -11.05 -9.88 10.84
N TYR A 134 -11.34 -8.80 10.09
CA TYR A 134 -10.45 -7.64 9.94
C TYR A 134 -10.05 -7.01 11.28
N ALA A 135 -11.01 -6.81 12.19
CA ALA A 135 -10.75 -6.21 13.50
C ALA A 135 -9.86 -7.07 14.42
N ARG A 136 -9.86 -8.40 14.23
CA ARG A 136 -9.00 -9.32 14.99
C ARG A 136 -7.59 -9.38 14.43
N VAL A 137 -7.46 -9.39 13.10
CA VAL A 137 -6.17 -9.53 12.42
C VAL A 137 -5.36 -8.24 12.49
N TYR A 138 -5.98 -7.08 12.24
CA TYR A 138 -5.27 -5.81 12.10
C TYR A 138 -5.25 -4.98 13.38
N GLN A 139 -4.81 -5.61 14.47
CA GLN A 139 -4.46 -4.89 15.69
C GLN A 139 -3.07 -4.28 15.59
N ARG A 140 -2.81 -3.24 16.40
CA ARG A 140 -1.56 -2.44 16.30
C ARG A 140 -0.30 -3.30 16.43
N HIS A 141 -0.26 -4.23 17.38
CA HIS A 141 0.91 -5.09 17.60
C HIS A 141 1.15 -6.04 16.41
N TRP A 142 0.09 -6.64 15.86
CA TRP A 142 0.18 -7.46 14.65
C TRP A 142 0.68 -6.67 13.44
N ILE A 143 0.22 -5.43 13.25
CA ILE A 143 0.70 -4.57 12.15
C ILE A 143 2.21 -4.32 12.27
N VAL A 144 2.70 -4.03 13.48
CA VAL A 144 4.14 -3.86 13.72
C VAL A 144 4.89 -5.17 13.44
N ALA A 145 4.38 -6.30 13.91
CA ALA A 145 4.97 -7.61 13.64
C ALA A 145 5.02 -7.93 12.14
N MET A 146 3.96 -7.61 11.38
CA MET A 146 3.90 -7.78 9.93
C MET A 146 4.94 -6.91 9.20
N ILE A 147 5.12 -5.67 9.64
CA ILE A 147 6.15 -4.78 9.08
C ILE A 147 7.54 -5.36 9.39
N LEU A 148 7.82 -5.68 10.66
CA LEU A 148 9.11 -6.28 11.05
C LEU A 148 9.41 -7.56 10.28
N PHE A 149 8.40 -8.40 10.05
CA PHE A 149 8.52 -9.58 9.20
C PHE A 149 8.99 -9.21 7.78
N CYS A 150 8.40 -8.21 7.12
CA CYS A 150 8.84 -7.79 5.78
C CYS A 150 10.33 -7.44 5.74
N TRP A 151 10.83 -6.69 6.74
CA TRP A 151 12.23 -6.27 6.82
C TRP A 151 13.17 -7.44 7.16
N ILE A 152 12.88 -8.17 8.23
CA ILE A 152 13.71 -9.27 8.72
C ILE A 152 13.75 -10.39 7.68
N PHE A 153 12.62 -10.74 7.07
CA PHE A 153 12.58 -11.79 6.05
C PHE A 153 13.37 -11.39 4.80
N SER A 154 13.18 -10.16 4.30
CA SER A 154 13.83 -9.71 3.07
C SER A 154 15.37 -9.63 3.21
N TYR A 155 15.87 -9.00 4.27
CA TYR A 155 17.32 -8.90 4.51
C TYR A 155 17.90 -10.18 5.08
N GLY A 156 17.18 -10.86 5.98
CA GLY A 156 17.63 -12.09 6.65
C GLY A 156 17.92 -13.22 5.69
N MET A 157 17.07 -13.42 4.67
CA MET A 157 17.29 -14.43 3.64
C MET A 157 18.59 -14.21 2.85
N GLN A 158 19.11 -12.98 2.80
CA GLN A 158 20.34 -12.63 2.08
C GLN A 158 21.60 -12.72 2.95
N VAL A 159 21.46 -12.79 4.27
CA VAL A 159 22.60 -12.89 5.19
C VAL A 159 23.53 -14.06 4.86
N PRO A 160 23.05 -15.29 4.53
CA PRO A 160 23.93 -16.38 4.11
C PRO A 160 24.74 -16.08 2.84
N THR A 161 24.18 -15.28 1.91
CA THR A 161 24.89 -14.83 0.69
C THR A 161 25.91 -13.75 1.02
N LEU A 162 25.58 -12.86 1.95
CA LEU A 162 26.49 -11.81 2.44
C LEU A 162 27.72 -12.40 3.15
N LEU A 163 27.51 -13.46 3.93
CA LEU A 163 28.57 -14.18 4.65
C LEU A 163 29.33 -15.19 3.78
N GLY A 164 28.93 -15.38 2.50
CA GLY A 164 29.58 -16.34 1.60
C GLY A 164 29.30 -17.82 1.90
N VAL A 165 28.31 -18.12 2.75
CA VAL A 165 27.92 -19.49 3.11
C VAL A 165 27.15 -20.16 1.97
N TRP A 166 26.34 -19.38 1.24
CA TRP A 166 25.53 -19.85 0.12
C TRP A 166 25.40 -18.79 -0.97
N GLY A 167 26.20 -18.95 -2.04
CA GLY A 167 26.44 -17.88 -3.00
C GLY A 167 27.29 -16.75 -2.41
N ALA A 168 27.63 -15.76 -3.23
CA ALA A 168 28.38 -14.60 -2.78
C ALA A 168 27.95 -13.34 -3.53
N PHE A 169 28.01 -12.18 -2.88
CA PHE A 169 27.98 -10.89 -3.59
C PHE A 169 29.36 -10.59 -4.17
N GLY A 170 29.41 -10.21 -5.44
CA GLY A 170 30.67 -9.90 -6.11
C GLY A 170 30.48 -9.21 -7.45
N TYR A 171 31.59 -8.86 -8.08
CA TYR A 171 31.64 -8.16 -9.35
C TYR A 171 31.45 -9.13 -10.53
N ASP A 172 30.45 -8.86 -11.36
CA ASP A 172 30.17 -9.55 -12.61
C ASP A 172 30.85 -8.78 -13.76
N SER A 173 31.93 -9.35 -14.31
CA SER A 173 32.73 -8.74 -15.38
C SER A 173 31.97 -8.63 -16.70
N ASN A 174 31.02 -9.53 -16.98
CA ASN A 174 30.22 -9.48 -18.20
C ASN A 174 29.25 -8.30 -18.19
N LEU A 175 28.70 -7.99 -17.01
CA LEU A 175 27.68 -6.96 -16.83
C LEU A 175 28.25 -5.64 -16.27
N GLY A 176 29.53 -5.59 -15.93
CA GLY A 176 30.19 -4.43 -15.34
C GLY A 176 29.50 -3.94 -14.06
N THR A 177 28.98 -4.86 -13.24
CA THR A 177 28.13 -4.54 -12.08
C THR A 177 28.26 -5.56 -10.97
N CYS A 178 27.88 -5.19 -9.75
CA CYS A 178 27.90 -6.08 -8.60
C CYS A 178 26.56 -6.82 -8.46
N SER A 179 26.60 -8.14 -8.32
CA SER A 179 25.41 -9.00 -8.22
C SER A 179 25.68 -10.22 -7.36
N ILE A 180 24.69 -11.12 -7.28
CA ILE A 180 24.84 -12.44 -6.66
C ILE A 180 25.49 -13.37 -7.68
N LEU A 181 26.65 -13.92 -7.30
CA LEU A 181 27.46 -14.85 -8.06
C LEU A 181 27.39 -16.26 -7.43
N LYS A 182 27.98 -17.24 -8.14
CA LYS A 182 28.19 -18.59 -7.59
C LYS A 182 29.31 -18.57 -6.56
N ASP A 183 29.19 -19.40 -5.53
CA ASP A 183 30.27 -19.64 -4.56
C ASP A 183 31.34 -20.59 -5.15
N GLN A 184 32.39 -20.87 -4.35
CA GLN A 184 33.48 -21.78 -4.70
C GLN A 184 33.05 -23.22 -5.00
N TYR A 185 31.85 -23.61 -4.54
CA TYR A 185 31.26 -24.93 -4.79
C TYR A 185 30.28 -24.91 -5.97
N GLY A 186 30.22 -23.81 -6.74
CA GLY A 186 29.34 -23.64 -7.88
C GLY A 186 27.86 -23.39 -7.51
N ARG A 187 27.53 -23.20 -6.23
CA ARG A 187 26.17 -22.97 -5.75
C ARG A 187 25.82 -21.49 -5.84
N SER A 188 24.61 -21.18 -6.28
CA SER A 188 24.10 -19.79 -6.33
C SER A 188 22.81 -19.65 -5.54
N SER A 189 22.74 -18.64 -4.68
CA SER A 189 21.52 -18.26 -3.97
C SER A 189 20.55 -17.44 -4.82
N LYS A 190 20.96 -17.01 -6.02
CA LYS A 190 20.19 -16.08 -6.87
C LYS A 190 18.81 -16.61 -7.25
N THR A 191 18.73 -17.82 -7.79
CA THR A 191 17.46 -18.46 -8.20
C THR A 191 16.51 -18.71 -7.03
N PRO A 192 16.92 -19.37 -5.94
CA PRO A 192 16.01 -19.64 -4.82
C PRO A 192 15.56 -18.35 -4.12
N LEU A 193 16.44 -17.36 -3.96
CA LEU A 193 16.05 -16.04 -3.44
C LEU A 193 15.01 -15.37 -4.33
N PHE A 194 15.17 -15.45 -5.66
CA PHE A 194 14.16 -14.95 -6.59
C PHE A 194 12.82 -15.69 -6.46
N VAL A 195 12.79 -17.01 -6.37
CA VAL A 195 11.53 -17.76 -6.20
C VAL A 195 10.83 -17.39 -4.89
N ILE A 196 11.57 -17.40 -3.78
CA ILE A 196 11.00 -17.19 -2.45
C ILE A 196 10.60 -15.72 -2.22
N ALA A 197 11.48 -14.78 -2.58
CA ALA A 197 11.29 -13.37 -2.29
C ALA A 197 10.54 -12.60 -3.39
N PHE A 198 10.39 -13.17 -4.61
CA PHE A 198 9.67 -12.53 -5.71
C PHE A 198 8.45 -13.34 -6.19
N VAL A 199 8.65 -14.59 -6.63
CA VAL A 199 7.57 -15.36 -7.27
C VAL A 199 6.43 -15.66 -6.29
N ILE A 200 6.74 -16.13 -5.07
CA ILE A 200 5.72 -16.46 -4.07
C ILE A 200 4.88 -15.22 -3.66
N PRO A 201 5.46 -14.06 -3.30
CA PRO A 201 4.69 -12.85 -3.03
C PRO A 201 3.84 -12.38 -4.21
N CYS A 202 4.35 -12.47 -5.44
CA CYS A 202 3.60 -12.13 -6.65
C CYS A 202 2.38 -13.04 -6.83
N LEU A 203 2.52 -14.35 -6.65
CA LEU A 203 1.40 -15.29 -6.70
C LEU A 203 0.36 -14.98 -5.62
N LEU A 204 0.79 -14.69 -4.39
CA LEU A 204 -0.10 -14.28 -3.31
C LEU A 204 -0.92 -13.04 -3.70
N ILE A 205 -0.27 -12.00 -4.26
CA ILE A 205 -0.95 -10.78 -4.72
C ILE A 205 -2.00 -11.10 -5.80
N VAL A 206 -1.64 -11.91 -6.80
CA VAL A 206 -2.55 -12.32 -7.87
C VAL A 206 -3.75 -13.10 -7.31
N LEU A 207 -3.52 -14.05 -6.41
CA LEU A 207 -4.59 -14.83 -5.77
C LEU A 207 -5.51 -13.96 -4.91
N CYS A 208 -4.96 -12.99 -4.17
CA CYS A 208 -5.77 -12.03 -3.44
C CYS A 208 -6.64 -11.18 -4.39
N TYR A 209 -6.06 -10.65 -5.47
CA TYR A 209 -6.81 -9.82 -6.41
C TYR A 209 -7.89 -10.58 -7.16
N THR A 210 -7.60 -11.78 -7.66
CA THR A 210 -8.61 -12.62 -8.33
C THR A 210 -9.83 -12.84 -7.43
N ARG A 211 -9.62 -13.13 -6.13
CA ARG A 211 -10.70 -13.24 -5.15
C ARG A 211 -11.41 -11.93 -4.85
N ILE A 212 -10.69 -10.80 -4.74
CA ILE A 212 -11.30 -9.48 -4.57
C ILE A 212 -12.23 -9.16 -5.74
N PHE A 213 -11.75 -9.32 -6.97
CA PHE A 213 -12.53 -9.06 -8.18
C PHE A 213 -13.75 -9.97 -8.28
N TRP A 214 -13.59 -11.26 -7.96
CA TRP A 214 -14.69 -12.21 -7.92
C TRP A 214 -15.79 -11.79 -6.95
N VAL A 215 -15.44 -11.49 -5.68
CA VAL A 215 -16.41 -11.10 -4.65
C VAL A 215 -17.12 -9.80 -5.00
N VAL A 216 -16.39 -8.82 -5.54
CA VAL A 216 -16.98 -7.53 -5.96
C VAL A 216 -17.95 -7.74 -7.11
N HIS A 217 -17.56 -8.50 -8.14
CA HIS A 217 -18.44 -8.79 -9.26
C HIS A 217 -19.70 -9.54 -8.82
N GLN A 218 -19.55 -10.54 -7.96
CA GLN A 218 -20.67 -11.29 -7.40
C GLN A 218 -21.61 -10.38 -6.58
N SER A 219 -21.06 -9.45 -5.80
CA SER A 219 -21.86 -8.48 -5.04
C SER A 219 -22.67 -7.55 -5.94
N GLU A 220 -22.10 -7.12 -7.07
CA GLU A 220 -22.78 -6.27 -8.05
C GLU A 220 -23.93 -7.01 -8.75
N MET A 221 -23.72 -8.26 -9.13
CA MET A 221 -24.77 -9.10 -9.73
C MET A 221 -25.93 -9.32 -8.77
N ARG A 222 -25.66 -9.63 -7.48
CA ARG A 222 -26.71 -9.76 -6.46
C ARG A 222 -27.50 -8.46 -6.29
N MET A 223 -26.84 -7.31 -6.27
CA MET A 223 -27.53 -6.02 -6.14
C MET A 223 -28.42 -5.71 -7.36
N LYS A 224 -27.95 -6.03 -8.58
CA LYS A 224 -28.74 -5.86 -9.81
C LYS A 224 -29.96 -6.77 -9.81
N GLN A 225 -29.83 -8.00 -9.32
CA GLN A 225 -30.94 -8.95 -9.20
C GLN A 225 -31.98 -8.51 -8.16
N HIS A 226 -31.56 -8.03 -6.99
CA HIS A 226 -32.51 -7.47 -6.02
C HIS A 226 -33.20 -6.20 -6.54
N ALA A 227 -32.49 -5.36 -7.30
CA ALA A 227 -33.08 -4.18 -7.92
C ALA A 227 -34.08 -4.55 -9.03
N SER A 228 -33.81 -5.57 -9.86
CA SER A 228 -34.74 -6.02 -10.89
C SER A 228 -36.00 -6.64 -10.29
N VAL A 229 -35.87 -7.45 -9.23
CA VAL A 229 -37.00 -8.01 -8.48
C VAL A 229 -37.85 -6.91 -7.84
N ALA A 230 -37.23 -5.94 -7.17
CA ALA A 230 -37.95 -4.81 -6.56
C ALA A 230 -38.71 -3.96 -7.60
N ASN A 231 -38.07 -3.67 -8.75
CA ASN A 231 -38.70 -2.93 -9.84
C ASN A 231 -39.83 -3.72 -10.51
N ALA A 232 -39.68 -5.05 -10.65
CA ALA A 232 -40.74 -5.92 -11.16
C ALA A 232 -41.96 -5.91 -10.25
N VAL A 233 -41.78 -6.02 -8.93
CA VAL A 233 -42.88 -5.93 -7.95
C VAL A 233 -43.59 -4.58 -8.07
N GLN A 234 -42.84 -3.47 -8.12
CA GLN A 234 -43.44 -2.13 -8.22
C GLN A 234 -44.21 -1.91 -9.54
N ASN A 235 -43.78 -2.49 -10.65
CA ASN A 235 -44.51 -2.43 -11.92
C ASN A 235 -45.82 -3.24 -11.90
N ASN A 236 -45.87 -4.36 -11.17
CA ASN A 236 -47.09 -5.17 -11.00
C ASN A 236 -48.13 -4.50 -10.06
N LEU A 237 -47.72 -3.53 -9.25
CA LEU A 237 -48.59 -2.76 -8.35
C LEU A 237 -49.12 -1.45 -8.97
N ARG A 238 -48.77 -1.13 -10.22
CA ARG A 238 -49.27 0.05 -10.89
C ARG A 238 -50.70 -0.22 -11.41
N PRO A 239 -51.73 0.53 -11.00
CA PRO A 239 -53.09 0.30 -11.47
C PRO A 239 -53.13 0.47 -12.99
N THR A 240 -53.66 -0.53 -13.70
CA THR A 240 -54.01 -0.47 -15.12
C THR A 240 -55.21 0.46 -15.30
N THR A 241 -55.02 1.77 -15.19
CA THR A 241 -55.99 2.74 -15.69
C THR A 241 -55.83 2.86 -17.20
N GLY A 242 -56.72 2.23 -17.96
CA GLY A 242 -56.82 2.49 -19.40
C GLY A 242 -57.34 1.37 -20.30
N GLY A 243 -58.28 0.53 -19.85
CA GLY A 243 -59.09 -0.29 -20.75
C GLY A 243 -60.45 0.38 -20.98
N ARG A 244 -60.59 1.21 -22.01
CA ARG A 244 -61.91 1.59 -22.54
C ARG A 244 -62.44 0.39 -23.34
N LEU A 245 -63.27 -0.43 -22.72
CA LEU A 245 -64.23 -1.28 -23.42
C LEU A 245 -65.59 -0.63 -23.28
N SER A 246 -66.09 -0.09 -24.39
CA SER A 246 -67.48 0.31 -24.57
C SER A 246 -68.31 -0.95 -24.80
N VAL A 247 -69.27 -1.25 -23.93
CA VAL A 247 -70.47 -2.02 -24.28
C VAL A 247 -71.63 -1.52 -23.41
N ASP A 248 -72.66 -1.02 -24.08
CA ASP A 248 -73.97 -0.61 -23.56
C ASP A 248 -74.77 -1.78 -22.98
N GLY A 249 -75.69 -1.52 -22.05
CA GLY A 249 -76.82 -2.41 -21.80
C GLY A 249 -77.42 -2.43 -20.39
N ASN A 250 -78.55 -1.74 -20.26
CA ASN A 250 -79.69 -1.88 -19.33
C ASN A 250 -79.74 -3.00 -18.26
N ALA A 251 -80.31 -2.62 -17.11
CA ALA A 251 -81.42 -3.26 -16.36
C ALA A 251 -81.18 -3.51 -14.86
N SER A 252 -81.91 -2.73 -14.04
CA SER A 252 -82.69 -3.07 -12.83
C SER A 252 -82.25 -4.16 -11.82
N GLY A 253 -82.29 -3.81 -10.53
CA GLY A 253 -82.42 -4.72 -9.37
C GLY A 253 -81.64 -4.22 -8.15
N GLN A 254 -82.22 -3.38 -7.28
CA GLN A 254 -82.83 -3.72 -5.99
C GLN A 254 -81.93 -4.30 -4.87
N VAL A 255 -81.97 -3.60 -3.73
CA VAL A 255 -81.92 -4.06 -2.31
C VAL A 255 -80.55 -4.17 -1.60
N SER A 256 -80.43 -3.30 -0.59
CA SER A 256 -79.91 -3.44 0.78
C SER A 256 -78.75 -4.39 1.11
N ASP A 257 -77.75 -3.94 1.86
CA ASP A 257 -77.75 -4.07 3.33
C ASP A 257 -76.54 -3.38 3.99
N SER A 258 -76.79 -3.04 5.25
CA SER A 258 -76.05 -2.47 6.37
C SER A 258 -74.64 -3.01 6.66
N GLY A 259 -73.81 -2.20 7.32
CA GLY A 259 -72.72 -2.70 8.18
C GLY A 259 -71.38 -1.98 8.08
N THR A 260 -71.06 -1.15 9.07
CA THR A 260 -69.75 -0.53 9.41
C THR A 260 -68.59 -1.56 9.53
N PRO A 261 -67.28 -1.17 9.57
CA PRO A 261 -66.73 0.15 9.90
C PRO A 261 -65.66 0.71 8.93
N GLN A 262 -65.52 2.04 8.92
CA GLN A 262 -64.33 2.72 8.41
C GLN A 262 -63.08 2.20 9.13
N GLN A 263 -62.36 1.27 8.50
CA GLN A 263 -60.99 1.01 8.88
C GLN A 263 -60.16 2.16 8.32
N ARG A 264 -59.92 3.15 9.19
CA ARG A 264 -58.90 4.19 9.03
C ARG A 264 -57.57 3.48 8.80
N VAL A 265 -57.21 3.23 7.55
CA VAL A 265 -55.84 2.89 7.15
C VAL A 265 -55.03 4.12 7.48
N ILE A 266 -54.37 4.11 8.64
CA ILE A 266 -53.33 5.05 8.99
C ILE A 266 -52.17 4.75 8.04
N PRO A 267 -51.80 5.61 7.06
CA PRO A 267 -50.51 5.50 6.42
C PRO A 267 -49.53 6.27 7.32
N SER A 268 -49.15 5.69 8.45
CA SER A 268 -48.10 6.23 9.32
C SER A 268 -46.98 5.23 9.40
N THR A 269 -46.30 5.08 8.28
CA THR A 269 -44.84 5.15 8.29
C THR A 269 -44.46 5.77 6.96
N ALA A 270 -44.27 7.09 6.95
CA ALA A 270 -43.57 7.74 5.84
C ALA A 270 -42.30 6.91 5.56
N PRO A 271 -41.98 6.54 4.30
CA PRO A 271 -40.73 5.86 4.00
C PRO A 271 -39.58 6.82 4.34
N GLN A 272 -39.03 6.70 5.55
CA GLN A 272 -37.77 7.34 5.92
C GLN A 272 -36.68 6.89 4.93
N PRO A 273 -35.67 7.73 4.64
CA PRO A 273 -35.08 7.85 3.30
C PRO A 273 -34.13 6.69 2.97
N VAL A 274 -34.68 5.56 2.54
CA VAL A 274 -33.93 4.42 1.98
C VAL A 274 -32.99 4.88 0.85
N ARG A 275 -33.42 5.88 0.07
CA ARG A 275 -32.66 6.48 -1.04
C ARG A 275 -31.37 7.19 -0.61
N ILE A 276 -31.35 7.85 0.55
CA ILE A 276 -30.17 8.59 1.05
C ILE A 276 -29.14 7.65 1.66
N LYS A 277 -29.57 6.62 2.40
CA LYS A 277 -28.68 5.59 2.97
C LYS A 277 -27.97 4.80 1.87
N ASN A 278 -28.71 4.32 0.87
CA ASN A 278 -28.14 3.63 -0.29
C ASN A 278 -27.12 4.49 -1.05
N GLN A 279 -27.34 5.80 -1.18
CA GLN A 279 -26.41 6.68 -1.91
C GLN A 279 -25.09 6.92 -1.15
N ARG A 280 -25.13 7.00 0.19
CA ARG A 280 -23.93 7.11 1.04
C ARG A 280 -23.09 5.83 0.99
N ASP A 281 -23.74 4.66 1.05
CA ASP A 281 -23.08 3.36 1.01
C ASP A 281 -22.44 3.10 -0.37
N ILE A 282 -23.14 3.45 -1.47
CA ILE A 282 -22.58 3.40 -2.83
C ILE A 282 -21.35 4.31 -2.97
N LYS A 283 -21.40 5.53 -2.41
CA LYS A 283 -20.28 6.47 -2.45
C LYS A 283 -19.07 5.97 -1.64
N ALA A 284 -19.30 5.39 -0.46
CA ALA A 284 -18.25 4.78 0.36
C ALA A 284 -17.58 3.61 -0.38
N ARG A 285 -18.37 2.69 -0.95
CA ARG A 285 -17.86 1.55 -1.72
C ARG A 285 -17.04 1.99 -2.94
N ARG A 286 -17.48 3.04 -3.64
CA ARG A 286 -16.72 3.64 -4.76
C ARG A 286 -15.38 4.21 -4.33
N ASN A 287 -15.30 4.81 -3.14
CA ASN A 287 -14.05 5.34 -2.61
C ASN A 287 -13.08 4.22 -2.22
N GLU A 288 -13.55 3.16 -1.55
CA GLU A 288 -12.73 1.98 -1.25
C GLU A 288 -12.22 1.28 -2.52
N TRP A 289 -13.06 1.21 -3.56
CA TRP A 289 -12.68 0.65 -4.86
C TRP A 289 -11.56 1.44 -5.53
N LYS A 290 -11.58 2.78 -5.43
CA LYS A 290 -10.48 3.63 -5.94
C LYS A 290 -9.16 3.32 -5.25
N ILE A 291 -9.18 3.08 -3.95
CA ILE A 291 -7.97 2.71 -3.20
C ILE A 291 -7.48 1.34 -3.63
N THR A 292 -8.37 0.37 -3.81
CA THR A 292 -8.01 -0.98 -4.30
C THR A 292 -7.36 -0.93 -5.69
N LYS A 293 -7.90 -0.09 -6.60
CA LYS A 293 -7.28 0.18 -7.91
C LYS A 293 -5.91 0.82 -7.82
N MET A 294 -5.71 1.74 -6.88
CA MET A 294 -4.40 2.35 -6.63
C MET A 294 -3.38 1.27 -6.24
N VAL A 295 -3.73 0.37 -5.32
CA VAL A 295 -2.83 -0.73 -4.91
C VAL A 295 -2.51 -1.65 -6.10
N LEU A 296 -3.49 -1.92 -6.97
CA LEU A 296 -3.26 -2.74 -8.16
C LEU A 296 -2.30 -2.05 -9.12
N ALA A 297 -2.44 -0.74 -9.31
CA ALA A 297 -1.52 0.04 -10.13
C ALA A 297 -0.08 -0.02 -9.59
N ILE A 298 0.10 0.08 -8.27
CA ILE A 298 1.42 -0.08 -7.63
C ILE A 298 2.03 -1.46 -7.97
N PHE A 299 1.25 -2.52 -7.84
CA PHE A 299 1.72 -3.87 -8.18
C PHE A 299 2.09 -4.01 -9.65
N ILE A 300 1.23 -3.56 -10.57
CA ILE A 300 1.50 -3.61 -12.01
C ILE A 300 2.77 -2.81 -12.35
N SER A 301 2.93 -1.61 -11.77
CA SER A 301 4.13 -0.80 -11.94
C SER A 301 5.38 -1.50 -11.41
N PHE A 302 5.31 -2.18 -10.26
CA PHE A 302 6.43 -2.96 -9.73
C PHE A 302 6.85 -4.08 -10.71
N ILE A 303 5.89 -4.83 -11.27
CA ILE A 303 6.18 -5.88 -12.26
C ILE A 303 6.78 -5.26 -13.54
N ALA A 304 6.19 -4.18 -14.05
CA ALA A 304 6.68 -3.50 -15.25
C ALA A 304 8.13 -2.97 -15.10
N CYS A 305 8.50 -2.54 -13.89
CA CYS A 305 9.86 -2.09 -13.59
C CYS A 305 10.85 -3.24 -13.37
N TYR A 306 10.44 -4.33 -12.72
CA TYR A 306 11.36 -5.41 -12.31
C TYR A 306 11.49 -6.55 -13.32
N LEU A 307 10.41 -6.89 -14.03
CA LEU A 307 10.39 -8.02 -14.95
C LEU A 307 11.39 -7.87 -16.12
N PRO A 308 11.56 -6.69 -16.76
CA PRO A 308 12.48 -6.55 -17.89
C PRO A 308 13.90 -7.02 -17.57
N ILE A 309 14.50 -6.52 -16.48
CA ILE A 309 15.88 -6.90 -16.11
C ILE A 309 16.00 -8.39 -15.77
N THR A 310 14.95 -8.98 -15.21
CA THR A 310 14.92 -10.42 -14.88
C THR A 310 14.95 -11.25 -16.15
N VAL A 311 14.09 -10.93 -17.13
CA VAL A 311 14.02 -11.62 -18.42
C VAL A 311 15.32 -11.43 -19.18
N ILE A 312 15.85 -10.21 -19.25
CA ILE A 312 17.10 -9.88 -19.95
C ILE A 312 18.27 -10.69 -19.39
N LYS A 313 18.42 -10.78 -18.06
CA LYS A 313 19.49 -11.58 -17.44
C LYS A 313 19.41 -13.07 -17.69
N ILE A 314 18.21 -13.59 -17.96
CA ILE A 314 18.00 -15.01 -18.27
C ILE A 314 18.27 -15.28 -19.75
N ALA A 315 17.80 -14.39 -20.62
CA ALA A 315 17.88 -14.53 -22.07
C ALA A 315 19.26 -14.18 -22.64
N ASP A 316 19.95 -13.20 -22.06
CA ASP A 316 21.24 -12.69 -22.53
C ASP A 316 22.29 -12.72 -21.41
N LYS A 317 22.81 -13.92 -21.14
CA LYS A 317 23.81 -14.17 -20.07
C LYS A 317 25.18 -13.59 -20.40
N ASP A 318 25.52 -13.56 -21.69
CA ASP A 318 26.80 -13.08 -22.18
C ASP A 318 26.78 -11.57 -22.46
N ALA A 319 25.71 -10.86 -22.13
CA ALA A 319 25.57 -9.41 -22.34
C ALA A 319 25.86 -8.99 -23.79
N ALA A 320 25.37 -9.78 -24.76
CA ALA A 320 25.47 -9.48 -26.18
C ALA A 320 24.65 -8.24 -26.57
N HIS A 321 23.61 -7.90 -25.79
CA HIS A 321 22.73 -6.75 -26.00
C HIS A 321 22.85 -5.73 -24.86
N PRO A 322 23.95 -4.96 -24.81
CA PRO A 322 24.23 -4.01 -23.72
C PRO A 322 23.12 -2.96 -23.53
N GLU A 323 22.49 -2.50 -24.60
CA GLU A 323 21.33 -1.60 -24.59
C GLU A 323 20.16 -2.15 -23.79
N ALA A 324 19.87 -3.44 -23.93
CA ALA A 324 18.79 -4.09 -23.20
C ALA A 324 19.09 -4.14 -21.70
N HIS A 325 20.33 -4.46 -21.30
CA HIS A 325 20.74 -4.48 -19.89
C HIS A 325 20.65 -3.09 -19.25
N VAL A 326 21.13 -2.04 -19.93
CA VAL A 326 21.04 -0.67 -19.41
C VAL A 326 19.57 -0.25 -19.26
N PHE A 327 18.74 -0.52 -20.26
CA PHE A 327 17.30 -0.27 -20.18
C PHE A 327 16.65 -1.01 -19.00
N GLY A 328 16.97 -2.31 -18.83
CA GLY A 328 16.47 -3.12 -17.73
C GLY A 328 16.88 -2.56 -16.36
N TYR A 329 18.12 -2.10 -16.19
CA TYR A 329 18.57 -1.47 -14.95
C TYR A 329 17.87 -0.14 -14.70
N VAL A 330 17.67 0.71 -15.72
CA VAL A 330 16.94 1.97 -15.57
C VAL A 330 15.48 1.70 -15.18
N MET A 331 14.83 0.71 -15.78
CA MET A 331 13.47 0.27 -15.39
C MET A 331 13.41 -0.24 -13.96
N LEU A 332 14.41 -1.02 -13.53
CA LEU A 332 14.54 -1.45 -12.16
C LEU A 332 14.64 -0.26 -11.20
N TYR A 333 15.46 0.73 -11.53
CA TYR A 333 15.66 1.93 -10.70
C TYR A 333 14.41 2.82 -10.66
N LEU A 334 13.65 2.89 -11.76
CA LEU A 334 12.39 3.64 -11.84
C LEU A 334 11.36 3.18 -10.80
N SER A 335 11.43 1.91 -10.37
CA SER A 335 10.55 1.38 -9.31
C SER A 335 10.59 2.19 -8.02
N ALA A 336 11.73 2.81 -7.70
CA ALA A 336 11.91 3.57 -6.46
C ALA A 336 11.20 4.93 -6.47
N CYS A 337 10.83 5.50 -7.63
CA CYS A 337 10.20 6.82 -7.70
C CYS A 337 8.78 6.82 -8.30
N ILE A 338 8.32 5.69 -8.87
CA ILE A 338 6.99 5.58 -9.46
C ILE A 338 5.87 5.60 -8.40
N ASN A 339 6.13 5.10 -7.20
CA ASN A 339 5.12 4.97 -6.13
C ASN A 339 4.54 6.34 -5.69
N PRO A 340 5.34 7.35 -5.34
CA PRO A 340 4.85 8.71 -5.11
C PRO A 340 4.00 9.29 -6.24
N ILE A 341 4.37 9.04 -7.50
CA ILE A 341 3.64 9.52 -8.69
C ILE A 341 2.24 8.89 -8.73
N ILE A 342 2.14 7.58 -8.51
CA ILE A 342 0.86 6.86 -8.43
C ILE A 342 -0.03 7.44 -7.33
N TYR A 343 0.53 7.74 -6.15
CA TYR A 343 -0.21 8.34 -5.05
C TYR A 343 -0.80 9.71 -5.42
N VAL A 344 -0.01 10.57 -6.08
CA VAL A 344 -0.48 11.87 -6.55
C VAL A 344 -1.63 11.70 -7.53
N ILE A 345 -1.50 10.82 -8.53
CA ILE A 345 -2.51 10.65 -9.58
C ILE A 345 -3.80 10.05 -9.02
N MET A 346 -3.68 8.96 -8.26
CA MET A 346 -4.82 8.08 -7.94
C MET A 346 -5.48 8.37 -6.60
N ASN A 347 -4.83 9.08 -5.67
CA ASN A 347 -5.37 9.29 -4.33
C ASN A 347 -5.61 10.77 -3.97
N LYS A 348 -6.87 11.20 -4.09
CA LYS A 348 -7.29 12.56 -3.73
C LYS A 348 -6.99 12.92 -2.28
N GLN A 349 -7.12 11.97 -1.34
CA GLN A 349 -6.86 12.25 0.08
C GLN A 349 -5.36 12.49 0.31
N TYR A 350 -4.50 11.73 -0.35
CA TYR A 350 -3.04 11.91 -0.26
C TYR A 350 -2.61 13.22 -0.90
N ARG A 351 -3.20 13.61 -2.04
CA ARG A 351 -2.97 14.96 -2.61
C ARG A 351 -3.29 16.08 -1.62
N GLN A 352 -4.36 15.95 -0.83
CA GLN A 352 -4.71 16.96 0.18
C GLN A 352 -3.72 16.96 1.34
N ALA A 353 -3.21 15.79 1.74
CA ALA A 353 -2.13 15.69 2.73
C ALA A 353 -0.85 16.37 2.22
N TYR A 354 -0.45 16.12 0.96
CA TYR A 354 0.71 16.74 0.33
C TYR A 354 0.58 18.26 0.29
N LYS A 355 -0.58 18.77 -0.14
CA LYS A 355 -0.87 20.22 -0.12
C LYS A 355 -0.78 20.81 1.29
N THR A 356 -1.22 20.07 2.31
CA THR A 356 -1.18 20.56 3.71
C THR A 356 0.26 20.72 4.18
N VAL A 357 1.13 19.75 3.89
CA VAL A 357 2.55 19.80 4.26
C VAL A 357 3.31 20.85 3.46
N LEU A 358 3.14 20.88 2.13
CA LEU A 358 3.83 21.84 1.26
C LEU A 358 3.42 23.29 1.50
N LEU A 359 2.17 23.54 1.92
CA LEU A 359 1.67 24.89 2.24
C LEU A 359 1.78 25.22 3.74
N CYS A 360 2.50 24.42 4.53
CA CYS A 360 2.71 24.61 5.98
C CYS A 360 1.42 24.92 6.77
N ARG A 361 0.27 24.35 6.36
CA ARG A 361 -0.99 24.61 7.05
C ARG A 361 -1.05 23.80 8.35
N SER A 362 -1.40 24.46 9.45
CA SER A 362 -1.50 23.82 10.75
C SER A 362 -2.52 22.67 10.74
N THR A 363 -2.08 21.47 11.13
CA THR A 363 -2.88 20.23 11.16
C THR A 363 -4.09 20.34 12.10
N ALA A 364 -4.07 21.31 13.03
CA ALA A 364 -5.15 21.60 13.96
C ALA A 364 -6.48 21.98 13.29
N MET A 365 -6.47 22.47 12.05
CA MET A 365 -7.71 22.81 11.31
C MET A 365 -8.39 21.61 10.62
N LEU A 366 -7.86 20.38 10.79
CA LEU A 366 -8.35 19.19 10.11
C LEU A 366 -9.05 18.19 11.05
N THR A 367 -9.20 18.47 12.34
CA THR A 367 -10.18 17.74 13.16
C THR A 367 -11.60 18.06 12.64
N PRO A 368 -12.52 17.08 12.57
CA PRO A 368 -13.91 17.38 12.23
C PRO A 368 -14.43 18.40 13.26
N LYS A 369 -14.82 19.60 12.81
CA LYS A 369 -15.65 20.48 13.63
C LYS A 369 -16.92 19.70 13.97
N THR A 370 -17.09 19.32 15.22
CA THR A 370 -18.40 18.98 15.76
C THR A 370 -19.35 20.14 15.44
N PRO A 371 -20.59 19.88 14.98
CA PRO A 371 -21.55 20.95 14.79
C PRO A 371 -21.75 21.64 16.14
N ARG A 372 -21.43 22.94 16.21
CA ARG A 372 -21.86 23.81 17.31
C ARG A 372 -23.37 23.92 17.20
N THR A 373 -24.10 23.18 18.03
CA THR A 373 -25.46 23.55 18.40
C THR A 373 -25.37 24.85 19.17
N SER A 374 -25.83 25.92 18.52
CA SER A 374 -26.05 27.22 19.16
C SER A 374 -27.35 27.12 19.95
N GLY A 375 -27.29 27.34 21.27
CA GLY A 375 -28.50 27.44 22.09
C GLY A 375 -28.24 27.27 23.59
N GLY A 376 -28.23 28.40 24.31
CA GLY A 376 -28.83 28.54 25.63
C GLY A 376 -28.04 28.09 26.87
N ASN A 377 -27.76 29.04 27.75
CA ASN A 377 -27.24 28.87 29.11
C ASN A 377 -28.09 27.89 29.94
N SER A 378 -27.44 27.04 30.73
CA SER A 378 -27.76 26.73 32.14
C SER A 378 -26.66 25.86 32.76
N GLU A 379 -26.19 26.28 33.92
CA GLU A 379 -25.22 25.60 34.78
C GLU A 379 -25.73 24.27 35.36
N MET A 380 -24.76 23.48 35.87
CA MET A 380 -24.89 22.32 36.77
C MET A 380 -25.74 21.14 36.27
N GLU A 381 -25.09 20.02 35.95
CA GLU A 381 -25.21 18.80 36.79
C GLU A 381 -24.26 17.73 36.24
N GLY A 382 -23.24 17.41 37.02
CA GLY A 382 -22.37 16.27 36.76
C GLY A 382 -22.86 15.06 37.54
N ARG A 383 -23.34 14.02 36.85
CA ARG A 383 -22.99 12.59 37.01
C ARG A 383 -24.11 11.63 36.57
N ARG A 384 -23.63 10.55 35.94
CA ARG A 384 -24.17 9.17 35.87
C ARG A 384 -25.51 8.95 35.16
N ILE A 385 -25.44 8.22 34.04
CA ILE A 385 -26.24 6.99 33.88
C ILE A 385 -25.30 5.87 33.39
N GLN A 386 -25.25 4.79 34.17
CA GLN A 386 -24.48 3.57 33.98
C GLN A 386 -24.94 2.76 32.75
N LEU A 387 -23.98 2.16 32.07
CA LEU A 387 -24.18 0.99 31.23
C LEU A 387 -24.52 -0.21 32.12
N GLN A 388 -25.65 -0.85 31.83
CA GLN A 388 -26.14 -2.06 32.48
C GLN A 388 -25.44 -3.27 31.85
N SER A 389 -24.53 -3.91 32.59
CA SER A 389 -24.03 -5.26 32.29
C SER A 389 -24.66 -6.24 33.26
N GLN A 390 -25.44 -7.19 32.72
CA GLN A 390 -25.95 -8.37 33.43
C GLN A 390 -24.79 -9.24 33.92
N SER A 391 -24.80 -9.64 35.19
CA SER A 391 -24.03 -10.78 35.72
C SER A 391 -24.75 -11.36 36.95
N TYR A 392 -24.87 -12.69 36.97
CA TYR A 392 -25.52 -13.52 38.01
C TYR A 392 -24.80 -13.43 39.38
N PRO A 393 -25.48 -13.77 40.51
CA PRO A 393 -24.96 -13.50 41.85
C PRO A 393 -24.11 -14.67 42.40
N GLY A 394 -23.10 -14.34 43.21
CA GLY A 394 -22.48 -15.31 44.10
C GLY A 394 -21.13 -14.90 44.74
N ILE A 395 -21.22 -14.44 46.00
CA ILE A 395 -20.26 -14.68 47.11
C ILE A 395 -18.99 -13.78 47.20
N GLY A 396 -18.95 -12.99 48.28
CA GLY A 396 -17.82 -13.04 49.24
C GLY A 396 -16.78 -11.92 49.24
N SER A 397 -17.06 -10.90 50.05
CA SER A 397 -16.15 -9.99 50.80
C SER A 397 -14.66 -10.38 50.92
N LEU A 398 -13.74 -9.42 50.71
CA LEU A 398 -12.87 -8.87 51.77
C LEU A 398 -11.95 -7.72 51.29
N HIS A 399 -12.03 -6.58 52.01
CA HIS A 399 -10.94 -5.68 52.49
C HIS A 399 -9.69 -5.34 51.64
N GLY A 400 -9.36 -4.03 51.57
CA GLY A 400 -7.97 -3.56 51.45
C GLY A 400 -7.73 -2.16 50.87
N ARG A 401 -7.51 -1.18 51.75
CA ARG A 401 -7.11 0.24 51.53
C ARG A 401 -5.85 0.41 50.63
N VAL A 402 -5.85 1.35 49.68
CA VAL A 402 -5.33 2.74 49.72
C VAL A 402 -3.84 2.87 50.08
N THR A 403 -3.03 3.40 49.16
CA THR A 403 -2.22 4.63 49.35
C THR A 403 -1.65 5.15 48.02
N ALA A 404 -1.60 6.48 47.94
CA ALA A 404 -1.17 7.30 46.81
C ALA A 404 0.15 8.03 47.13
N GLY A 405 0.80 8.58 46.09
CA GLY A 405 1.83 9.63 46.18
C GLY A 405 3.24 9.19 45.80
N ILE A 406 4.12 9.90 45.07
CA ILE A 406 4.15 11.09 44.18
C ILE A 406 5.63 11.16 43.68
N PRO A 407 6.00 11.96 42.64
CA PRO A 407 6.99 11.60 41.61
C PRO A 407 8.32 12.37 41.67
N LEU A 408 9.30 11.98 40.82
CA LEU A 408 10.36 12.86 40.29
C LEU A 408 10.94 12.36 38.94
N THR A 409 10.63 13.14 37.89
CA THR A 409 11.42 13.55 36.71
C THR A 409 12.61 12.71 36.19
N ALA A 410 12.57 12.27 34.92
CA ALA A 410 13.11 12.99 33.74
C ALA A 410 13.44 12.07 32.54
N ALA A 411 13.04 12.55 31.35
CA ALA A 411 13.60 12.33 30.01
C ALA A 411 13.37 11.00 29.23
N ALA A 412 12.94 11.22 27.98
CA ALA A 412 13.10 10.37 26.78
C ALA A 412 12.20 9.12 26.62
N SER A 413 10.99 9.33 26.10
CA SER A 413 10.44 8.56 24.97
C SER A 413 9.09 9.13 24.55
N THR A 414 9.04 9.75 23.36
CA THR A 414 7.79 10.20 22.74
C THR A 414 7.01 8.98 22.25
N ALA A 415 6.31 8.33 23.18
CA ALA A 415 5.46 7.18 22.92
C ALA A 415 4.25 7.58 22.08
N LEU A 416 4.01 6.79 21.03
CA LEU A 416 2.84 6.79 20.15
C LEU A 416 1.53 6.55 20.92
N GLN A 417 1.00 7.58 21.57
CA GLN A 417 -0.38 7.58 22.06
C GLN A 417 -1.34 7.65 20.88
N TRP A 418 -1.97 6.50 20.61
CA TRP A 418 -3.15 6.42 19.75
C TRP A 418 -4.35 6.33 20.67
N ASN A 419 -5.06 7.45 20.83
CA ASN A 419 -6.42 7.42 21.32
C ASN A 419 -7.34 7.21 20.12
N TYR A 420 -8.09 6.12 20.10
CA TYR A 420 -9.42 6.10 19.50
C TYR A 420 -10.36 5.26 20.37
N SER A 421 -11.54 5.85 20.54
CA SER A 421 -12.68 5.40 21.33
C SER A 421 -13.10 3.96 21.05
N LYS A 422 -13.65 3.35 22.10
CA LYS A 422 -14.21 1.99 22.22
C LYS A 422 -14.91 1.44 20.98
#